data_AF-W9XIY6-F1
#
_entry.id   AF-W9XIY6-F1
#
_cell.length_a   1.000
_cell.length_b   1.000
_cell.length_c   1.000
_cell.angle_alpha   90.00
_cell.angle_beta   90.00
_cell.angle_gamma   90.00
#
_symmetry.space_group_name_H-M   'P 1'
#
loop_
_entity.id
_entity.type
_entity.pdbx_description
1 polymer ?
#
loop_
_entity_poly.entity_id
_entity_poly.type
_entity_poly.pdbx_seq_one_letter_code
_entity_poly.pdbx_strand_id
1 'polypeptide(L)'
;MSTPEYLTGKKDAIHQFIDKYDVFLFDCDGVLWSGDHLFPGSVPTLEMLRKKNKRVVFVTNNSTKSREDYRKKLESMGIPATVEEVFGSSYSASIYISRILPKTHPEVKKRNKVFVVGEAGIETELASEGISYLGGTDPAYRREVTPDDYKLLAAGDPSVLDPDVGVVLVGLDFHFNYLKLCYAYHYIQRGALFLATNLDSTLPSAGALFPGAGSISAPLVKMLGSQEPMAFGKPNQAMMDAIEGKFQFERSKACMVGDRTNTDIRFGLEGKLGGTLGVLTGVATKEEFLEGDVRPHYYVDKLGDLLEGE
;
A
#
# COMPACT_ATOMS: atom_id res chain seq x y z
N MET A 1 10.63 23.85 9.59
CA MET A 1 9.69 23.37 8.55
C MET A 1 8.73 24.51 8.24
N SER A 2 8.39 24.73 6.97
CA SER A 2 7.38 25.72 6.60
C SER A 2 5.99 25.26 7.06
N THR A 3 5.15 26.20 7.48
CA THR A 3 3.74 25.92 7.74
C THR A 3 3.05 25.45 6.45
N PRO A 4 2.25 24.36 6.48
CA PRO A 4 1.48 23.94 5.31
C PRO A 4 0.57 25.05 4.80
N GLU A 5 0.51 25.23 3.49
CA GLU A 5 -0.39 26.20 2.88
C GLU A 5 -1.79 25.59 2.67
N TYR A 6 -2.81 26.22 3.26
CA TYR A 6 -4.21 25.85 3.04
C TYR A 6 -4.73 26.40 1.71
N LEU A 7 -5.26 25.55 0.83
CA LEU A 7 -5.65 25.95 -0.53
C LEU A 7 -7.16 26.13 -0.77
N THR A 8 -8.04 25.45 -0.02
CA THR A 8 -9.50 25.53 -0.23
C THR A 8 -10.00 26.97 -0.19
N GLY A 9 -10.81 27.37 -1.18
CA GLY A 9 -11.31 28.74 -1.34
C GLY A 9 -10.31 29.73 -1.97
N LYS A 10 -9.07 29.32 -2.26
CA LYS A 10 -8.00 30.22 -2.74
C LYS A 10 -7.63 29.96 -4.20
N LYS A 11 -8.50 30.42 -5.11
CA LYS A 11 -8.37 30.20 -6.57
C LYS A 11 -6.96 30.42 -7.13
N ASP A 12 -6.35 31.58 -6.88
CA ASP A 12 -5.02 31.89 -7.42
C ASP A 12 -3.92 30.95 -6.89
N ALA A 13 -4.00 30.58 -5.61
CA ALA A 13 -3.05 29.65 -4.99
C ALA A 13 -3.23 28.23 -5.55
N ILE A 14 -4.47 27.80 -5.81
CA ILE A 14 -4.77 26.51 -6.44
C ILE A 14 -4.19 26.46 -7.86
N HIS A 15 -4.36 27.52 -8.66
CA HIS A 15 -3.78 27.60 -10.02
C HIS A 15 -2.26 27.45 -9.97
N GLN A 16 -1.60 28.24 -9.11
CA GLN A 16 -0.15 28.19 -8.95
C GLN A 16 0.34 26.82 -8.47
N PHE A 17 -0.40 26.19 -7.56
CA PHE A 17 -0.12 24.83 -7.08
C PHE A 17 -0.19 23.81 -8.21
N ILE A 18 -1.27 23.82 -9.01
CA ILE A 18 -1.46 22.86 -10.11
C ILE A 18 -0.39 23.07 -11.19
N ASP A 19 -0.05 24.31 -11.52
CA ASP A 19 0.91 24.63 -12.57
C ASP A 19 2.35 24.25 -12.19
N LYS A 20 2.66 24.18 -10.89
CA LYS A 20 3.99 23.84 -10.38
C LYS A 20 4.41 22.39 -10.67
N TYR A 21 3.45 21.46 -10.79
CA TYR A 21 3.71 20.02 -10.91
C TYR A 21 3.20 19.46 -12.22
N ASP A 22 3.93 18.50 -12.78
CA ASP A 22 3.60 17.78 -14.01
C ASP A 22 3.00 16.40 -13.71
N VAL A 23 3.30 15.84 -12.54
CA VAL A 23 2.86 14.50 -12.12
C VAL A 23 2.21 14.55 -10.75
N PHE A 24 1.06 13.91 -10.62
CA PHE A 24 0.35 13.74 -9.35
C PHE A 24 0.24 12.25 -9.02
N LEU A 25 0.79 11.88 -7.88
CA LEU A 25 0.70 10.55 -7.30
C LEU A 25 -0.41 10.59 -6.26
N PHE A 26 -1.45 9.78 -6.42
CA PHE A 26 -2.63 9.78 -5.56
C PHE A 26 -2.67 8.51 -4.72
N ASP A 27 -2.83 8.64 -3.42
CA ASP A 27 -3.51 7.55 -2.70
C ASP A 27 -4.97 7.42 -3.17
N CYS A 28 -5.58 6.30 -2.85
CA CYS A 28 -6.90 5.91 -3.28
C CYS A 28 -7.91 5.98 -2.12
N ASP A 29 -7.76 5.09 -1.14
CA ASP A 29 -8.61 5.03 0.05
C ASP A 29 -8.33 6.27 0.91
N GLY A 30 -9.36 7.02 1.32
CA GLY A 30 -9.20 8.27 2.08
C GLY A 30 -8.96 9.52 1.23
N VAL A 31 -8.63 9.36 -0.06
CA VAL A 31 -8.40 10.48 -1.00
C VAL A 31 -9.45 10.57 -2.10
N LEU A 32 -9.68 9.46 -2.80
CA LEU A 32 -10.65 9.38 -3.90
C LEU A 32 -12.00 8.86 -3.40
N TRP A 33 -11.97 7.94 -2.42
CA TRP A 33 -13.17 7.30 -1.88
C TRP A 33 -12.97 6.81 -0.44
N SER A 34 -14.06 6.42 0.20
CA SER A 34 -14.09 5.60 1.42
C SER A 34 -14.90 4.34 1.16
N GLY A 35 -14.24 3.17 1.12
CA GLY A 35 -14.88 1.92 0.71
C GLY A 35 -15.36 2.00 -0.75
N ASP A 36 -16.68 1.94 -0.96
CA ASP A 36 -17.32 2.07 -2.27
C ASP A 36 -17.95 3.46 -2.50
N HIS A 37 -17.83 4.36 -1.53
CA HIS A 37 -18.34 5.73 -1.63
C HIS A 37 -17.28 6.66 -2.23
N LEU A 38 -17.44 7.02 -3.49
CA LEU A 38 -16.61 8.00 -4.19
C LEU A 38 -16.85 9.41 -3.62
N PHE A 39 -15.77 10.12 -3.28
CA PHE A 39 -15.90 11.48 -2.75
C PHE A 39 -16.30 12.48 -3.84
N PRO A 40 -17.18 13.45 -3.54
CA PRO A 40 -17.58 14.48 -4.49
C PRO A 40 -16.39 15.26 -5.06
N GLY A 41 -16.37 15.44 -6.38
CA GLY A 41 -15.33 16.19 -7.08
C GLY A 41 -14.07 15.38 -7.42
N SER A 42 -13.92 14.12 -6.97
CA SER A 42 -12.74 13.30 -7.29
C SER A 42 -12.57 13.05 -8.78
N VAL A 43 -13.61 12.56 -9.48
CA VAL A 43 -13.58 12.32 -10.93
C VAL A 43 -13.32 13.62 -11.71
N PRO A 44 -14.10 14.71 -11.52
CA PRO A 44 -13.84 15.95 -12.24
C PRO A 44 -12.43 16.52 -11.98
N THR A 45 -11.88 16.36 -10.77
CA THR A 45 -10.51 16.83 -10.47
C THR A 45 -9.47 16.07 -11.27
N LEU A 46 -9.58 14.74 -11.34
CA LEU A 46 -8.67 13.91 -12.15
C LEU A 46 -8.80 14.22 -13.64
N GLU A 47 -10.01 14.46 -14.13
CA GLU A 47 -10.25 14.89 -15.51
C GLU A 47 -9.64 16.26 -15.81
N MET A 48 -9.81 17.23 -14.91
CA MET A 48 -9.23 18.57 -15.01
C MET A 48 -7.70 18.48 -15.10
N LEU A 49 -7.07 17.71 -14.22
CA LEU A 49 -5.62 17.49 -14.24
C LEU A 49 -5.17 16.88 -15.57
N ARG A 50 -5.86 15.85 -16.06
CA ARG A 50 -5.56 15.24 -17.37
C ARG A 50 -5.74 16.22 -18.53
N LYS A 51 -6.79 17.05 -18.53
CA LYS A 51 -7.01 18.12 -19.54
C LYS A 51 -5.90 19.16 -19.53
N LYS A 52 -5.29 19.44 -18.37
CA LYS A 52 -4.10 20.28 -18.22
C LYS A 52 -2.78 19.54 -18.52
N ASN A 53 -2.84 18.38 -19.17
CA ASN A 53 -1.70 17.52 -19.52
C ASN A 53 -0.89 17.05 -18.30
N LYS A 54 -1.50 17.01 -17.11
CA LYS A 54 -0.86 16.46 -15.91
C LYS A 54 -0.97 14.94 -15.94
N ARG A 55 0.10 14.26 -15.54
CA ARG A 55 0.13 12.81 -15.42
C ARG A 55 -0.42 12.39 -14.06
N VAL A 56 -1.28 11.38 -14.07
CA VAL A 56 -1.91 10.82 -12.86
C VAL A 56 -1.35 9.42 -12.64
N VAL A 57 -0.96 9.12 -11.40
CA VAL A 57 -0.54 7.77 -10.97
C VAL A 57 -1.25 7.44 -9.66
N PHE A 58 -1.81 6.24 -9.55
CA PHE A 58 -2.48 5.76 -8.35
C PHE A 58 -1.52 4.90 -7.53
N VAL A 59 -1.34 5.23 -6.26
CA VAL A 59 -0.31 4.67 -5.38
C VAL A 59 -0.94 4.26 -4.06
N THR A 60 -1.19 2.95 -3.88
CA THR A 60 -1.98 2.44 -2.76
C THR A 60 -1.23 1.43 -1.90
N ASN A 61 -1.41 1.52 -0.58
CA ASN A 61 -0.92 0.52 0.36
C ASN A 61 -1.85 -0.68 0.49
N ASN A 62 -3.09 -0.59 0.05
CA ASN A 62 -4.05 -1.67 0.21
C ASN A 62 -3.73 -2.84 -0.73
N SER A 63 -3.31 -3.95 -0.12
CA SER A 63 -2.88 -5.16 -0.82
C SER A 63 -4.00 -6.17 -1.08
N THR A 64 -5.26 -5.82 -0.78
CA THR A 64 -6.38 -6.77 -0.93
C THR A 64 -6.78 -7.01 -2.38
N LYS A 65 -6.39 -6.09 -3.27
CA LYS A 65 -6.70 -6.09 -4.70
C LYS A 65 -5.41 -6.04 -5.51
N SER A 66 -5.41 -6.68 -6.67
CA SER A 66 -4.33 -6.53 -7.66
C SER A 66 -4.45 -5.19 -8.39
N ARG A 67 -3.44 -4.81 -9.17
CA ARG A 67 -3.50 -3.63 -10.05
C ARG A 67 -4.65 -3.73 -11.05
N GLU A 68 -4.92 -4.92 -11.56
CA GLU A 68 -6.03 -5.16 -12.49
C GLU A 68 -7.39 -5.01 -11.78
N ASP A 69 -7.51 -5.47 -10.53
CA ASP A 69 -8.73 -5.25 -9.74
C ASP A 69 -8.94 -3.77 -9.40
N TYR A 70 -7.86 -3.05 -9.10
CA TYR A 70 -7.90 -1.59 -8.90
C TYR A 70 -8.30 -0.87 -10.18
N ARG A 71 -7.75 -1.26 -11.33
CA ARG A 71 -8.13 -0.72 -12.63
C ARG A 71 -9.64 -0.88 -12.86
N LYS A 72 -10.20 -2.08 -12.63
CA LYS A 72 -11.64 -2.34 -12.73
C LYS A 72 -12.46 -1.50 -11.73
N LYS A 73 -11.98 -1.36 -10.49
CA LYS A 73 -12.64 -0.53 -9.46
C LYS A 73 -12.69 0.93 -9.90
N LEU A 74 -11.56 1.49 -10.36
CA LEU A 74 -11.47 2.85 -10.87
C LEU A 74 -12.45 3.06 -12.03
N GLU A 75 -12.46 2.15 -13.01
CA GLU A 75 -13.39 2.20 -14.14
C GLU A 75 -14.86 2.16 -13.69
N SER A 76 -15.22 1.29 -12.74
CA SER A 76 -16.59 1.23 -12.20
C SER A 76 -17.04 2.50 -11.48
N MET A 77 -16.09 3.31 -11.02
CA MET A 77 -16.33 4.60 -10.37
C MET A 77 -16.27 5.78 -11.37
N GLY A 78 -16.14 5.50 -12.67
CA GLY A 78 -16.05 6.53 -13.70
C GLY A 78 -14.67 7.20 -13.79
N ILE A 79 -13.63 6.58 -13.25
CA ILE A 79 -12.24 7.04 -13.38
C ILE A 79 -11.55 6.16 -14.44
N PRO A 80 -11.34 6.65 -15.68
CA PRO A 80 -10.57 5.90 -16.67
C PRO A 80 -9.17 5.63 -16.13
N ALA A 81 -8.71 4.39 -16.15
CA ALA A 81 -7.37 4.04 -15.68
C ALA A 81 -6.80 2.86 -16.46
N THR A 82 -5.49 2.84 -16.62
CA THR A 82 -4.76 1.66 -17.10
C THR A 82 -4.13 0.92 -15.92
N VAL A 83 -3.82 -0.36 -16.10
CA VAL A 83 -3.05 -1.14 -15.10
C VAL A 83 -1.71 -0.46 -14.85
N GLU A 84 -1.18 0.22 -15.87
CA GLU A 84 0.10 0.87 -15.81
C GLU A 84 0.14 2.08 -14.88
N GLU A 85 -1.01 2.74 -14.68
CA GLU A 85 -1.20 3.86 -13.76
C GLU A 85 -1.32 3.41 -12.30
N VAL A 86 -1.44 2.11 -12.00
CA VAL A 86 -1.65 1.60 -10.64
C VAL A 86 -0.39 0.96 -10.06
N PHE A 87 0.02 1.45 -8.89
CA PHE A 87 1.12 0.92 -8.09
C PHE A 87 0.61 0.55 -6.70
N GLY A 88 0.58 -0.75 -6.43
CA GLY A 88 0.17 -1.31 -5.15
C GLY A 88 1.35 -1.84 -4.33
N SER A 89 1.18 -1.91 -3.02
CA SER A 89 2.13 -2.55 -2.10
C SER A 89 2.32 -4.06 -2.39
N SER A 90 1.27 -4.77 -2.82
CA SER A 90 1.33 -6.18 -3.26
C SER A 90 2.21 -6.35 -4.49
N TYR A 91 2.07 -5.48 -5.49
CA TYR A 91 2.92 -5.49 -6.69
C TYR A 91 4.38 -5.18 -6.34
N SER A 92 4.60 -4.18 -5.49
CA SER A 92 5.95 -3.78 -5.04
C SER A 92 6.65 -4.93 -4.30
N ALA A 93 5.95 -5.62 -3.40
CA ALA A 93 6.45 -6.82 -2.74
C ALA A 93 6.78 -7.93 -3.74
N SER A 94 5.91 -8.17 -4.72
CA SER A 94 6.10 -9.23 -5.73
C SER A 94 7.33 -8.97 -6.61
N ILE A 95 7.55 -7.74 -7.07
CA ILE A 95 8.77 -7.36 -7.81
C ILE A 95 10.01 -7.55 -6.95
N TYR A 96 9.97 -7.14 -5.67
CA TYR A 96 11.10 -7.30 -4.79
C TYR A 96 11.46 -8.78 -4.61
N ILE A 97 10.46 -9.61 -4.33
CA ILE A 97 10.62 -11.07 -4.16
C ILE A 97 11.16 -11.71 -5.44
N SER A 98 10.69 -11.33 -6.63
CA SER A 98 11.14 -11.96 -7.89
C SER A 98 12.52 -11.48 -8.35
N ARG A 99 12.85 -10.18 -8.18
CA ARG A 99 14.02 -9.56 -8.85
C ARG A 99 15.16 -9.18 -7.94
N ILE A 100 14.87 -8.83 -6.69
CA ILE A 100 15.87 -8.28 -5.75
C ILE A 100 16.27 -9.33 -4.73
N LEU A 101 15.30 -10.01 -4.15
CA LEU A 101 15.51 -10.98 -3.09
C LEU A 101 16.50 -12.11 -3.48
N PRO A 102 16.46 -12.71 -4.69
CA PRO A 102 17.43 -13.74 -5.07
C PRO A 102 18.87 -13.22 -5.20
N LYS A 103 19.06 -11.90 -5.33
CA LYS A 103 20.39 -11.27 -5.41
C LYS A 103 20.95 -10.98 -4.02
N THR A 104 20.10 -10.59 -3.08
CA THR A 104 20.51 -10.21 -1.72
C THR A 104 20.50 -11.40 -0.75
N HIS A 105 19.68 -12.42 -1.01
CA HIS A 105 19.43 -13.58 -0.17
C HIS A 105 19.48 -14.87 -1.04
N PRO A 106 20.66 -15.31 -1.50
CA PRO A 106 20.79 -16.41 -2.46
C PRO A 106 20.21 -17.74 -1.98
N GLU A 107 20.10 -17.97 -0.67
CA GLU A 107 19.45 -19.11 -0.05
C GLU A 107 17.97 -19.23 -0.42
N VAL A 108 17.30 -18.10 -0.67
CA VAL A 108 15.90 -18.06 -1.13
C VAL A 108 15.75 -18.66 -2.53
N LYS A 109 16.81 -18.75 -3.35
CA LYS A 109 16.75 -19.46 -4.64
C LYS A 109 16.40 -20.94 -4.50
N LYS A 110 16.69 -21.53 -3.33
CA LYS A 110 16.35 -22.93 -3.01
C LYS A 110 14.99 -23.06 -2.31
N ARG A 111 14.40 -21.94 -1.86
CA ARG A 111 13.11 -21.86 -1.16
C ARG A 111 12.28 -20.74 -1.79
N ASN A 112 11.75 -21.03 -2.98
CA ASN A 112 11.16 -20.04 -3.87
C ASN A 112 9.65 -19.82 -3.68
N LYS A 113 9.03 -20.41 -2.65
CA LYS A 113 7.60 -20.24 -2.35
C LYS A 113 7.37 -19.17 -1.28
N VAL A 114 6.21 -18.53 -1.38
CA VAL A 114 5.72 -17.53 -0.42
C VAL A 114 4.54 -18.10 0.36
N PHE A 115 4.58 -18.05 1.68
CA PHE A 115 3.39 -18.22 2.51
C PHE A 115 2.71 -16.87 2.71
N VAL A 116 1.47 -16.76 2.25
CA VAL A 116 0.70 -15.51 2.24
C VAL A 116 -0.23 -15.46 3.44
N VAL A 117 -0.16 -14.36 4.20
CA VAL A 117 -1.22 -13.94 5.12
C VAL A 117 -1.86 -12.71 4.50
N GLY A 118 -3.02 -12.87 3.85
CA GLY A 118 -3.61 -11.81 3.04
C GLY A 118 -4.73 -12.29 2.12
N GLU A 119 -5.18 -11.37 1.26
CA GLU A 119 -6.26 -11.59 0.28
C GLU A 119 -5.73 -11.78 -1.16
N ALA A 120 -6.65 -12.11 -2.08
CA ALA A 120 -6.39 -12.49 -3.48
C ALA A 120 -5.54 -11.49 -4.29
N GLY A 121 -5.54 -10.21 -3.91
CA GLY A 121 -4.69 -9.20 -4.55
C GLY A 121 -3.20 -9.50 -4.45
N ILE A 122 -2.74 -10.06 -3.32
CA ILE A 122 -1.34 -10.47 -3.14
C ILE A 122 -1.03 -11.66 -4.05
N GLU A 123 -1.92 -12.66 -4.03
CA GLU A 123 -1.79 -13.88 -4.82
C GLU A 123 -1.66 -13.61 -6.32
N THR A 124 -2.53 -12.73 -6.83
CA THR A 124 -2.54 -12.34 -8.24
C THR A 124 -1.25 -11.63 -8.64
N GLU A 125 -0.74 -10.73 -7.80
CA GLU A 125 0.53 -10.03 -8.08
C GLU A 125 1.73 -10.97 -7.99
N LEU A 126 1.77 -11.89 -7.02
CA LEU A 126 2.80 -12.93 -6.93
C LEU A 126 2.80 -13.81 -8.19
N ALA A 127 1.63 -14.28 -8.61
CA ALA A 127 1.48 -15.07 -9.83
C ALA A 127 1.93 -14.30 -11.08
N SER A 128 1.65 -12.99 -11.15
CA SER A 128 2.05 -12.14 -12.27
C SER A 128 3.58 -12.03 -12.43
N GLU A 129 4.33 -12.21 -11.33
CA GLU A 129 5.80 -12.24 -11.32
C GLU A 129 6.36 -13.68 -11.29
N GLY A 130 5.51 -14.69 -11.54
CA GLY A 130 5.90 -16.11 -11.60
C GLY A 130 6.28 -16.73 -10.26
N ILE A 131 5.82 -16.14 -9.14
CA ILE A 131 6.14 -16.62 -7.80
C ILE A 131 5.07 -17.62 -7.34
N SER A 132 5.51 -18.81 -6.92
CA SER A 132 4.63 -19.80 -6.30
C SER A 132 4.28 -19.41 -4.87
N TYR A 133 3.04 -19.68 -4.45
CA TYR A 133 2.57 -19.32 -3.12
C TYR A 133 1.61 -20.38 -2.55
N LEU A 134 1.38 -20.29 -1.25
CA LEU A 134 0.33 -21.00 -0.49
C LEU A 134 -0.20 -20.07 0.62
N GLY A 135 -1.28 -20.48 1.28
CA GLY A 135 -1.97 -19.63 2.27
C GLY A 135 -3.00 -18.73 1.59
N GLY A 136 -3.07 -17.47 2.03
CA GLY A 136 -3.95 -16.46 1.44
C GLY A 136 -5.44 -16.84 1.51
N THR A 137 -6.06 -17.00 0.35
CA THR A 137 -7.47 -17.33 0.17
C THR A 137 -7.82 -18.80 0.22
N ASP A 138 -6.81 -19.68 0.28
CA ASP A 138 -7.01 -21.13 0.32
C ASP A 138 -7.81 -21.56 1.57
N PRO A 139 -8.97 -22.23 1.40
CA PRO A 139 -9.80 -22.74 2.49
C PRO A 139 -9.06 -23.62 3.50
N ALA A 140 -7.99 -24.32 3.09
CA ALA A 140 -7.17 -25.14 3.99
C ALA A 140 -6.53 -24.33 5.12
N TYR A 141 -6.33 -23.03 4.91
CA TYR A 141 -5.77 -22.07 5.88
C TYR A 141 -6.83 -21.11 6.44
N ARG A 142 -8.10 -21.19 6.00
CA ARG A 142 -9.23 -20.38 6.49
C ARG A 142 -10.18 -21.20 7.36
N ARG A 143 -9.59 -21.93 8.31
CA ARG A 143 -10.31 -22.77 9.27
C ARG A 143 -9.71 -22.63 10.67
N GLU A 144 -10.41 -23.18 11.65
CA GLU A 144 -9.90 -23.27 13.01
C GLU A 144 -8.70 -24.23 13.09
N VAL A 145 -7.84 -23.97 14.07
CA VAL A 145 -6.71 -24.85 14.40
C VAL A 145 -7.24 -26.14 15.05
N THR A 146 -6.64 -27.27 14.70
CA THR A 146 -6.94 -28.58 15.26
C THR A 146 -5.80 -29.08 16.15
N PRO A 147 -6.04 -30.07 17.04
CA PRO A 147 -4.98 -30.67 17.84
C PRO A 147 -3.81 -31.25 17.04
N ASP A 148 -4.05 -31.73 15.81
CA ASP A 148 -2.99 -32.29 14.97
C ASP A 148 -2.15 -31.21 14.29
N ASP A 149 -2.73 -30.04 13.98
CA ASP A 149 -1.95 -28.90 13.48
C ASP A 149 -0.82 -28.53 14.47
N TYR A 150 -1.11 -28.50 15.77
CA TYR A 150 -0.08 -28.22 16.79
C TYR A 150 1.07 -29.23 16.73
N LYS A 151 0.77 -30.52 16.62
CA LYS A 151 1.78 -31.59 16.57
C LYS A 151 2.63 -31.47 15.30
N LEU A 152 1.98 -31.32 14.15
CA LEU A 152 2.63 -31.32 12.85
C LEU A 152 3.46 -30.04 12.64
N LEU A 153 2.93 -28.87 13.03
CA LEU A 153 3.67 -27.61 13.00
C LEU A 153 4.87 -27.63 13.95
N ALA A 154 4.71 -28.17 15.16
CA ALA A 154 5.81 -28.32 16.11
C ALA A 154 6.91 -29.23 15.55
N ALA A 155 6.53 -30.37 14.97
CA ALA A 155 7.46 -31.32 14.34
C ALA A 155 8.14 -30.77 13.08
N GLY A 156 7.59 -29.73 12.44
CA GLY A 156 8.09 -29.28 11.15
C GLY A 156 7.71 -30.24 10.02
N ASP A 157 6.55 -30.90 10.12
CA ASP A 157 6.16 -31.97 9.21
C ASP A 157 5.94 -31.44 7.78
N PRO A 158 6.57 -32.04 6.75
CA PRO A 158 6.50 -31.55 5.37
C PRO A 158 5.12 -31.69 4.72
N SER A 159 4.19 -32.45 5.32
CA SER A 159 2.80 -32.53 4.86
C SER A 159 2.00 -31.25 5.15
N VAL A 160 2.46 -30.42 6.09
CA VAL A 160 1.84 -29.14 6.44
C VAL A 160 2.77 -27.95 6.22
N LEU A 161 4.07 -28.11 6.50
CA LEU A 161 5.08 -27.07 6.33
C LEU A 161 5.92 -27.37 5.10
N ASP A 162 5.57 -26.74 3.99
CA ASP A 162 6.27 -26.89 2.73
C ASP A 162 7.73 -26.36 2.87
N PRO A 163 8.75 -27.21 2.70
CA PRO A 163 10.14 -26.81 2.89
C PRO A 163 10.60 -25.74 1.89
N ASP A 164 9.92 -25.60 0.76
CA ASP A 164 10.25 -24.61 -0.27
C ASP A 164 9.76 -23.20 0.09
N VAL A 165 9.00 -23.02 1.17
CA VAL A 165 8.60 -21.69 1.64
C VAL A 165 9.79 -20.95 2.21
N GLY A 166 10.29 -19.95 1.49
CA GLY A 166 11.41 -19.11 1.91
C GLY A 166 10.98 -17.72 2.40
N VAL A 167 9.72 -17.37 2.22
CA VAL A 167 9.18 -16.03 2.54
C VAL A 167 7.82 -16.17 3.18
N VAL A 168 7.57 -15.41 4.24
CA VAL A 168 6.24 -15.10 4.75
C VAL A 168 5.92 -13.66 4.36
N LEU A 169 4.86 -13.46 3.58
CA LEU A 169 4.39 -12.13 3.18
C LEU A 169 3.06 -11.83 3.85
N VAL A 170 3.05 -10.82 4.73
CA VAL A 170 1.87 -10.40 5.48
C VAL A 170 1.27 -9.12 4.89
N GLY A 171 -0.01 -9.15 4.58
CA GLY A 171 -0.78 -7.97 4.21
C GLY A 171 -2.09 -7.91 5.00
N LEU A 172 -3.00 -7.06 4.55
CA LEU A 172 -4.35 -7.04 5.09
C LEU A 172 -5.08 -8.34 4.72
N ASP A 173 -5.67 -9.00 5.71
CA ASP A 173 -6.38 -10.28 5.60
C ASP A 173 -7.68 -10.19 6.41
N PHE A 174 -8.83 -10.20 5.73
CA PHE A 174 -10.14 -10.17 6.39
C PHE A 174 -10.50 -11.53 7.01
N HIS A 175 -9.71 -12.56 6.70
CA HIS A 175 -9.83 -13.92 7.20
C HIS A 175 -8.60 -14.32 8.00
N PHE A 176 -7.93 -13.34 8.61
CA PHE A 176 -6.86 -13.57 9.55
C PHE A 176 -7.38 -14.43 10.70
N ASN A 177 -6.62 -15.47 11.03
CA ASN A 177 -6.99 -16.42 12.06
C ASN A 177 -5.74 -16.96 12.77
N TYR A 178 -5.97 -17.66 13.88
CA TYR A 178 -4.89 -18.23 14.69
C TYR A 178 -4.06 -19.26 13.91
N LEU A 179 -4.67 -20.04 13.02
CA LEU A 179 -3.97 -21.05 12.23
C LEU A 179 -2.91 -20.41 11.31
N LYS A 180 -3.28 -19.38 10.54
CA LYS A 180 -2.35 -18.62 9.70
C LYS A 180 -1.21 -18.02 10.50
N LEU A 181 -1.51 -17.48 11.69
CA LEU A 181 -0.50 -16.96 12.61
C LEU A 181 0.50 -18.05 13.02
N CYS A 182 0.04 -19.26 13.34
CA CYS A 182 0.91 -20.40 13.64
C CYS A 182 1.79 -20.79 12.45
N TYR A 183 1.23 -20.94 11.24
CA TYR A 183 2.03 -21.24 10.05
C TYR A 183 3.10 -20.17 9.80
N ALA A 184 2.72 -18.89 9.79
CA ALA A 184 3.63 -17.78 9.57
C ALA A 184 4.78 -17.78 10.58
N TYR A 185 4.47 -17.91 11.88
CA TYR A 185 5.49 -18.00 12.92
C TYR A 185 6.43 -19.20 12.73
N HIS A 186 5.88 -20.38 12.42
CA HIS A 186 6.68 -21.60 12.25
C HIS A 186 7.57 -21.57 11.01
N TYR A 187 7.13 -20.94 9.91
CA TYR A 187 7.98 -20.69 8.74
C TYR A 187 9.12 -19.72 9.08
N ILE A 188 8.83 -18.60 9.76
CA ILE A 188 9.84 -17.60 10.12
C ILE A 188 10.89 -18.17 11.08
N GLN A 189 10.46 -18.90 12.11
CA GLN A 189 11.36 -19.60 13.03
C GLN A 189 12.27 -20.62 12.32
N ARG A 190 11.84 -21.13 11.16
CA ARG A 190 12.61 -22.05 10.30
C ARG A 190 13.34 -21.33 9.16
N GLY A 191 13.58 -20.03 9.31
CA GLY A 191 14.43 -19.25 8.41
C GLY A 191 13.72 -18.71 7.17
N ALA A 192 12.38 -18.72 7.11
CA ALA A 192 11.69 -17.91 6.11
C ALA A 192 11.82 -16.41 6.45
N LEU A 193 11.97 -15.58 5.43
CA LEU A 193 12.06 -14.13 5.60
C LEU A 193 10.69 -13.54 5.97
N PHE A 194 10.69 -12.58 6.90
CA PHE A 194 9.49 -11.90 7.36
C PHE A 194 9.28 -10.58 6.60
N LEU A 195 8.30 -10.59 5.70
CA LEU A 195 7.97 -9.48 4.82
C LEU A 195 6.53 -9.00 5.06
N ALA A 196 6.27 -7.72 4.78
CA ALA A 196 4.93 -7.15 4.81
C ALA A 196 4.62 -6.35 3.54
N THR A 197 3.37 -6.35 3.09
CA THR A 197 2.97 -5.45 2.01
C THR A 197 3.05 -4.01 2.48
N ASN A 198 2.53 -3.69 3.66
CA ASN A 198 2.61 -2.37 4.31
C ASN A 198 2.41 -2.50 5.83
N LEU A 199 2.63 -1.42 6.57
CA LEU A 199 2.55 -1.39 8.04
C LEU A 199 1.43 -0.47 8.57
N ASP A 200 0.47 -0.15 7.73
CA ASP A 200 -0.64 0.71 8.10
C ASP A 200 -1.45 0.09 9.24
N SER A 201 -1.57 0.79 10.36
CA SER A 201 -2.27 0.29 11.54
C SER A 201 -3.79 0.24 11.36
N THR A 202 -4.36 1.13 10.54
CA THR A 202 -5.80 1.16 10.28
C THR A 202 -6.15 1.17 8.80
N LEU A 203 -7.36 0.73 8.48
CA LEU A 203 -8.01 0.82 7.18
C LEU A 203 -9.19 1.80 7.30
N PRO A 204 -9.24 2.90 6.53
CA PRO A 204 -10.41 3.76 6.45
C PRO A 204 -11.49 3.09 5.60
N SER A 205 -12.70 2.92 6.16
CA SER A 205 -13.85 2.38 5.42
C SER A 205 -15.16 2.83 6.06
N ALA A 206 -16.16 3.12 5.23
CA ALA A 206 -17.50 3.53 5.67
C ALA A 206 -17.52 4.67 6.73
N GLY A 207 -16.55 5.60 6.65
CA GLY A 207 -16.42 6.71 7.62
C GLY A 207 -15.89 6.32 9.00
N ALA A 208 -15.34 5.10 9.16
CA ALA A 208 -14.72 4.62 10.38
C ALA A 208 -13.35 3.98 10.11
N LEU A 209 -12.63 3.63 11.18
CA LEU A 209 -11.32 2.96 11.11
C LEU A 209 -11.44 1.49 11.54
N PHE A 210 -10.87 0.61 10.74
CA PHE A 210 -10.76 -0.82 10.99
C PHE A 210 -9.29 -1.25 11.08
N PRO A 211 -8.96 -2.48 11.53
CA PRO A 211 -7.59 -2.96 11.52
C PRO A 211 -6.96 -2.96 10.12
N GLY A 212 -5.74 -2.42 10.02
CA GLY A 212 -4.93 -2.43 8.79
C GLY A 212 -3.93 -3.58 8.73
N ALA A 213 -3.11 -3.63 7.67
CA ALA A 213 -2.12 -4.69 7.47
C ALA A 213 -1.03 -4.72 8.57
N GLY A 214 -0.66 -3.55 9.12
CA GLY A 214 0.25 -3.45 10.26
C GLY A 214 -0.32 -4.14 11.51
N SER A 215 -1.63 -4.04 11.74
CA SER A 215 -2.30 -4.76 12.82
C SER A 215 -2.28 -6.28 12.64
N ILE A 216 -2.32 -6.76 11.39
CA ILE A 216 -2.19 -8.20 11.08
C ILE A 216 -0.76 -8.70 11.37
N SER A 217 0.25 -7.86 11.16
CA SER A 217 1.66 -8.20 11.44
C SER A 217 2.00 -8.16 12.92
N ALA A 218 1.29 -7.35 13.73
CA ALA A 218 1.63 -7.08 15.12
C ALA A 218 1.77 -8.34 16.03
N PRO A 219 0.92 -9.37 15.94
CA PRO A 219 1.10 -10.60 16.72
C PRO A 219 2.42 -11.32 16.39
N LEU A 220 2.81 -11.37 15.11
CA LEU A 220 4.08 -11.97 14.69
C LEU A 220 5.27 -11.17 15.21
N VAL A 221 5.24 -9.85 15.06
CA VAL A 221 6.28 -8.95 15.62
C VAL A 221 6.47 -9.22 17.11
N LYS A 222 5.37 -9.34 17.86
CA LYS A 222 5.40 -9.63 19.30
C LYS A 222 6.02 -10.99 19.60
N MET A 223 5.63 -12.04 18.87
CA MET A 223 6.15 -13.40 19.05
C MET A 223 7.63 -13.53 18.67
N LEU A 224 8.09 -12.76 17.69
CA LEU A 224 9.45 -12.76 17.17
C LEU A 224 10.39 -11.80 17.91
N GLY A 225 10.00 -11.34 19.11
CA GLY A 225 10.87 -10.49 19.95
C GLY A 225 11.06 -9.08 19.40
N SER A 226 10.00 -8.49 18.85
CA SER A 226 10.00 -7.15 18.22
C SER A 226 10.79 -7.06 16.92
N GLN A 227 11.04 -8.19 16.25
CA GLN A 227 11.52 -8.17 14.87
C GLN A 227 10.42 -7.64 13.94
N GLU A 228 10.65 -6.49 13.33
CA GLU A 228 9.75 -5.90 12.33
C GLU A 228 9.94 -6.54 10.95
N PRO A 229 8.87 -6.70 10.15
CA PRO A 229 8.99 -7.16 8.78
C PRO A 229 9.55 -6.05 7.87
N MET A 230 10.19 -6.45 6.78
CA MET A 230 10.49 -5.52 5.70
C MET A 230 9.20 -5.22 4.92
N ALA A 231 8.77 -3.95 4.93
CA ALA A 231 7.54 -3.48 4.31
C ALA A 231 7.76 -2.89 2.91
N PHE A 232 6.83 -3.09 1.97
CA PHE A 232 6.97 -2.63 0.57
C PHE A 232 5.98 -1.54 0.13
N GLY A 233 5.16 -1.07 1.06
CA GLY A 233 4.24 0.04 0.89
C GLY A 233 4.88 1.37 1.27
N LYS A 234 4.18 2.47 0.99
CA LYS A 234 4.49 3.81 1.50
C LYS A 234 4.71 3.72 3.02
N PRO A 235 5.76 4.33 3.60
CA PRO A 235 6.68 5.28 2.98
C PRO A 235 7.93 4.69 2.28
N ASN A 236 8.01 3.37 2.07
CA ASN A 236 9.19 2.74 1.45
C ASN A 236 9.42 3.27 0.02
N GLN A 237 10.64 3.76 -0.23
CA GLN A 237 11.04 4.36 -1.50
C GLN A 237 11.23 3.38 -2.65
N ALA A 238 11.28 2.07 -2.41
CA ALA A 238 11.31 1.07 -3.50
C ALA A 238 10.11 1.20 -4.44
N MET A 239 8.93 1.56 -3.91
CA MET A 239 7.75 1.85 -4.72
C MET A 239 7.93 3.13 -5.56
N MET A 240 8.54 4.18 -4.99
CA MET A 240 8.85 5.43 -5.70
C MET A 240 9.82 5.17 -6.87
N ASP A 241 10.88 4.40 -6.62
CA ASP A 241 11.87 4.05 -7.63
C ASP A 241 11.24 3.27 -8.80
N ALA A 242 10.26 2.40 -8.51
CA ALA A 242 9.51 1.67 -9.54
C ALA A 242 8.60 2.60 -10.36
N ILE A 243 7.92 3.55 -9.71
CA ILE A 243 7.09 4.58 -10.36
C ILE A 243 7.96 5.46 -11.27
N GLU A 244 9.08 5.97 -10.75
CA GLU A 244 10.02 6.79 -11.51
C GLU A 244 10.65 6.02 -12.67
N GLY A 245 11.08 4.77 -12.46
CA GLY A 245 11.65 3.94 -13.52
C GLY A 245 10.70 3.70 -14.69
N LYS A 246 9.38 3.67 -14.44
CA LYS A 246 8.36 3.50 -15.48
C LYS A 246 8.01 4.80 -16.19
N PHE A 247 7.77 5.86 -15.43
CA PHE A 247 7.23 7.11 -15.97
C PHE A 247 8.32 8.13 -16.33
N GLN A 248 9.54 7.94 -15.84
CA GLN A 248 10.71 8.78 -16.11
C GLN A 248 10.40 10.27 -15.89
N PHE A 249 9.79 10.60 -14.73
CA PHE A 249 9.44 11.97 -14.38
C PHE A 249 10.48 12.59 -13.43
N GLU A 250 10.57 13.91 -13.45
CA GLU A 250 11.40 14.65 -12.49
C GLU A 250 10.68 14.73 -11.13
N ARG A 251 11.28 14.16 -10.07
CA ARG A 251 10.67 14.16 -8.73
C ARG A 251 10.33 15.58 -8.23
N SER A 252 11.16 16.57 -8.55
CA SER A 252 10.94 17.99 -8.19
C SER A 252 9.67 18.60 -8.81
N LYS A 253 9.13 17.96 -9.85
CA LYS A 253 7.90 18.32 -10.57
C LYS A 253 6.73 17.39 -10.27
N ALA A 254 6.86 16.52 -9.27
CA ALA A 254 5.79 15.65 -8.84
C ALA A 254 5.23 16.05 -7.47
N CYS A 255 3.95 15.75 -7.27
CA CYS A 255 3.26 15.95 -6.00
C CYS A 255 2.61 14.64 -5.53
N MET A 256 2.86 14.24 -4.28
CA MET A 256 2.09 13.17 -3.64
C MET A 256 0.84 13.75 -2.98
N VAL A 257 -0.31 13.15 -3.25
CA VAL A 257 -1.62 13.51 -2.69
C VAL A 257 -2.08 12.35 -1.80
N GLY A 258 -2.32 12.62 -0.52
CA GLY A 258 -2.61 11.58 0.46
C GLY A 258 -3.32 12.10 1.70
N ASP A 259 -3.89 11.19 2.47
CA ASP A 259 -4.63 11.49 3.70
C ASP A 259 -3.86 11.11 4.97
N ARG A 260 -2.68 10.48 4.86
CA ARG A 260 -1.85 10.12 6.01
C ARG A 260 -0.49 10.80 6.03
N THR A 261 -0.13 11.33 7.20
CA THR A 261 1.17 11.96 7.45
C THR A 261 2.32 10.95 7.41
N ASN A 262 2.20 9.83 8.12
CA ASN A 262 3.28 8.85 8.30
C ASN A 262 3.50 7.94 7.09
N THR A 263 2.55 7.85 6.15
CA THR A 263 2.67 7.08 4.91
C THR A 263 2.81 8.00 3.70
N ASP A 264 1.78 8.74 3.30
CA ASP A 264 1.76 9.45 2.02
C ASP A 264 2.63 10.69 2.02
N ILE A 265 2.43 11.54 3.04
CA ILE A 265 3.20 12.78 3.14
C ILE A 265 4.67 12.44 3.35
N ARG A 266 4.95 11.48 4.23
CA ARG A 266 6.30 10.96 4.43
C ARG A 266 6.88 10.36 3.16
N PHE A 267 6.12 9.59 2.39
CA PHE A 267 6.53 9.00 1.11
C PHE A 267 6.97 10.06 0.11
N GLY A 268 6.19 11.13 -0.04
CA GLY A 268 6.53 12.24 -0.91
C GLY A 268 7.78 13.01 -0.44
N LEU A 269 7.90 13.26 0.86
CA LEU A 269 9.03 13.98 1.45
C LEU A 269 10.34 13.18 1.36
N GLU A 270 10.34 11.93 1.80
CA GLU A 270 11.52 11.04 1.73
C GLU A 270 11.87 10.72 0.27
N GLY A 271 10.87 10.69 -0.61
CA GLY A 271 11.05 10.57 -2.06
C GLY A 271 11.58 11.82 -2.73
N LYS A 272 11.72 12.94 -2.00
CA LYS A 272 12.16 14.25 -2.53
C LYS A 272 11.27 14.75 -3.66
N LEU A 273 9.97 14.50 -3.55
CA LEU A 273 9.00 15.09 -4.45
C LEU A 273 8.95 16.61 -4.25
N GLY A 274 8.65 17.36 -5.31
CA GLY A 274 8.53 18.81 -5.26
C GLY A 274 7.39 19.32 -4.39
N GLY A 275 6.39 18.47 -4.14
CA GLY A 275 5.21 18.81 -3.37
C GLY A 275 4.58 17.60 -2.66
N THR A 276 3.83 17.91 -1.61
CA THR A 276 2.91 16.99 -0.94
C THR A 276 1.64 17.75 -0.61
N LEU A 277 0.48 17.16 -0.93
CA LEU A 277 -0.84 17.70 -0.69
C LEU A 277 -1.59 16.75 0.26
N GLY A 278 -1.92 17.24 1.45
CA GLY A 278 -2.79 16.56 2.40
C GLY A 278 -4.26 16.79 2.07
N VAL A 279 -5.09 15.76 2.20
CA VAL A 279 -6.55 15.88 2.17
C VAL A 279 -7.16 15.48 3.52
N LEU A 280 -8.21 16.17 3.97
CA LEU A 280 -8.85 15.93 5.27
C LEU A 280 -10.03 14.95 5.21
N THR A 281 -10.18 14.21 4.11
CA THR A 281 -11.24 13.21 3.91
C THR A 281 -10.92 11.83 4.48
N GLY A 282 -9.69 11.61 4.97
CA GLY A 282 -9.21 10.32 5.43
C GLY A 282 -8.74 10.33 6.89
N VAL A 283 -7.53 9.82 7.14
CA VAL A 283 -7.05 9.50 8.50
C VAL A 283 -6.50 10.71 9.25
N ALA A 284 -5.66 11.52 8.62
CA ALA A 284 -4.97 12.60 9.33
C ALA A 284 -5.93 13.74 9.67
N THR A 285 -5.76 14.29 10.87
CA THR A 285 -6.49 15.49 11.28
C THR A 285 -5.80 16.76 10.81
N LYS A 286 -6.53 17.88 10.85
CA LYS A 286 -5.95 19.20 10.55
C LYS A 286 -4.85 19.56 11.53
N GLU A 287 -5.02 19.23 12.81
CA GLU A 287 -4.02 19.44 13.86
C GLU A 287 -2.76 18.65 13.55
N GLU A 288 -2.87 17.39 13.10
CA GLU A 288 -1.72 16.58 12.71
C GLU A 288 -0.96 17.19 11.51
N PHE A 289 -1.65 17.72 10.51
CA PHE A 289 -0.99 18.42 9.40
C PHE A 289 -0.26 19.69 9.83
N LEU A 290 -0.83 20.45 10.77
CA LEU A 290 -0.27 21.74 11.19
C LEU A 290 0.83 21.62 12.26
N GLU A 291 0.67 20.69 13.19
CA GLU A 291 1.48 20.58 14.40
C GLU A 291 2.36 19.33 14.45
N GLY A 292 2.01 18.28 13.69
CA GLY A 292 2.73 17.00 13.70
C GLY A 292 4.16 17.08 13.15
N ASP A 293 4.95 16.01 13.35
CA ASP A 293 6.35 15.99 12.90
C ASP A 293 6.50 15.89 11.38
N VAL A 294 5.53 15.26 10.72
CA VAL A 294 5.49 15.09 9.27
C VAL A 294 4.32 15.90 8.72
N ARG A 295 4.63 16.97 7.99
CA ARG A 295 3.64 17.95 7.52
C ARG A 295 3.63 18.04 6.00
N PRO A 296 2.46 18.19 5.37
CA PRO A 296 2.39 18.38 3.94
C PRO A 296 2.85 19.80 3.56
N HIS A 297 3.20 20.02 2.29
CA HIS A 297 3.46 21.37 1.79
C HIS A 297 2.15 22.16 1.65
N TYR A 298 1.09 21.49 1.24
CA TYR A 298 -0.24 22.04 0.99
C TYR A 298 -1.30 21.16 1.63
N TYR A 299 -2.47 21.70 1.94
CA TYR A 299 -3.63 20.87 2.28
C TYR A 299 -4.97 21.49 1.85
N VAL A 300 -5.96 20.62 1.64
CA VAL A 300 -7.35 20.95 1.27
C VAL A 300 -8.32 20.14 2.12
N ASP A 301 -9.57 20.59 2.24
CA ASP A 301 -10.60 19.83 2.95
C ASP A 301 -10.93 18.53 2.21
N LYS A 302 -11.06 18.60 0.88
CA LYS A 302 -11.28 17.45 0.00
C LYS A 302 -10.63 17.67 -1.36
N LEU A 303 -10.36 16.58 -2.08
CA LEU A 303 -9.72 16.66 -3.41
C LEU A 303 -10.49 17.56 -4.39
N GLY A 304 -11.82 17.53 -4.34
CA GLY A 304 -12.70 18.35 -5.17
C GLY A 304 -12.50 19.87 -5.03
N ASP A 305 -11.88 20.36 -3.97
CA ASP A 305 -11.64 21.79 -3.76
C ASP A 305 -10.64 22.35 -4.79
N LEU A 306 -9.84 21.50 -5.44
CA LEU A 306 -8.94 21.92 -6.53
C LEU A 306 -9.70 22.39 -7.78
N LEU A 307 -10.99 22.09 -7.92
CA LEU A 307 -11.84 22.55 -9.03
C LEU A 307 -12.17 24.04 -8.95
N GLU A 308 -12.06 24.67 -7.78
CA GLU A 308 -12.22 26.12 -7.64
C GLU A 308 -11.13 26.89 -8.40
N GLY A 309 -10.09 26.17 -8.86
CA GLY A 309 -9.07 26.61 -9.78
C GLY A 309 -9.38 26.40 -11.28
N GLU A 310 -10.62 26.18 -11.69
CA GLU A 310 -11.03 26.34 -13.10
C GLU A 310 -11.48 27.77 -13.43
#